data_AF-A0A931Q4B5-F1
#
_entry.id   AF-A0A931Q4B5-F1
#
_cell.length_a   1.000
_cell.length_b   1.000
_cell.length_c   1.000
_cell.angle_alpha   90.00
_cell.angle_beta   90.00
_cell.angle_gamma   90.00
#
_symmetry.space_group_name_H-M   'P 1'
#
loop_
_entity.id
_entity.type
_entity.pdbx_description
1 polymer ?
#
loop_
_entity_poly.entity_id
_entity_poly.type
_entity_poly.pdbx_seq_one_letter_code
_entity_poly.pdbx_strand_id
1 'polypeptide(L)'
;AEGKREIREDELETGFYSGDELDLKELLKEQILLNISMKPLCSETCKGICPKCGTDLNVNKCKCSLDRTDSRLEGLKEVKELLRRE
;
A
#
# COMPACT_ATOMS: atom_id res chain seq x y z
N ALA A 1 -33.19 -12.82 -12.39
CA ALA A 1 -32.15 -13.46 -11.56
C ALA A 1 -30.93 -13.64 -12.44
N GLU A 2 -30.01 -12.68 -12.40
CA GLU A 2 -28.79 -12.75 -13.21
C GLU A 2 -27.91 -13.88 -12.65
N GLY A 3 -27.66 -14.88 -13.50
CA GLY A 3 -26.92 -16.07 -13.14
C GLY A 3 -25.47 -15.73 -12.83
N LYS A 4 -24.94 -16.27 -11.74
CA LYS A 4 -23.51 -16.20 -11.43
C LYS A 4 -22.76 -16.95 -12.53
N ARG A 5 -22.04 -16.24 -13.40
CA ARG A 5 -21.10 -16.81 -14.37
C ARG A 5 -19.68 -16.35 -14.05
N GLU A 6 -18.72 -17.21 -14.36
CA GLU A 6 -17.31 -16.88 -14.28
C GLU A 6 -16.93 -15.89 -15.40
N ILE A 7 -16.13 -14.89 -15.05
CA ILE A 7 -15.59 -13.93 -16.00
C ILE A 7 -14.27 -14.51 -16.51
N ARG A 8 -14.14 -14.61 -17.84
CA ARG A 8 -12.92 -15.10 -18.48
C ARG A 8 -11.86 -13.99 -18.50
N GLU A 9 -10.59 -14.36 -18.55
CA GLU A 9 -9.46 -13.41 -18.49
C GLU A 9 -9.50 -12.39 -19.64
N ASP A 10 -9.88 -12.82 -20.84
CA ASP A 10 -10.07 -11.95 -22.02
C ASP A 10 -11.15 -10.88 -21.81
N GLU A 11 -12.16 -11.18 -20.99
CA GLU A 11 -13.24 -10.25 -20.66
C GLU A 11 -12.81 -9.20 -19.62
N LEU A 12 -11.75 -9.46 -18.85
CA LEU A 12 -11.20 -8.50 -17.87
C LEU A 12 -10.30 -7.46 -18.52
N GLU A 13 -9.68 -7.79 -19.65
CA GLU A 13 -8.72 -6.93 -20.34
C GLU A 13 -9.33 -6.17 -21.53
N THR A 14 -10.57 -6.50 -21.93
CA THR A 14 -11.23 -5.90 -23.10
C THR A 14 -12.16 -4.75 -22.71
N GLY A 15 -11.86 -3.55 -23.20
CA GLY A 15 -12.75 -2.39 -23.15
C GLY A 15 -13.41 -2.08 -24.50
N PHE A 16 -14.66 -1.64 -24.48
CA PHE A 16 -15.37 -1.16 -25.68
C PHE A 16 -15.49 0.37 -25.66
N TYR A 17 -15.39 1.00 -26.83
CA TYR A 17 -15.61 2.43 -27.01
C TYR A 17 -16.47 2.68 -28.26
N SER A 18 -16.98 3.91 -28.40
CA SER A 18 -17.84 4.29 -29.52
C SER A 18 -17.55 5.71 -29.96
N GLY A 19 -17.76 5.99 -31.25
CA GLY A 19 -17.41 7.29 -31.85
C GLY A 19 -15.93 7.35 -32.23
N ASP A 20 -15.44 8.58 -32.42
CA ASP A 20 -14.09 8.82 -32.95
C ASP A 20 -13.06 9.13 -31.84
N GLU A 21 -13.46 9.09 -30.58
CA GLU A 21 -12.65 9.43 -29.42
C GLU A 21 -12.63 8.30 -28.38
N LEU A 22 -11.49 8.17 -27.70
CA LEU A 22 -11.27 7.24 -26.58
C LEU A 22 -11.13 8.04 -25.29
N ASP A 23 -12.07 7.90 -24.36
CA ASP A 23 -11.95 8.48 -23.02
C ASP A 23 -11.03 7.59 -22.15
N LEU A 24 -9.79 8.03 -21.98
CA LEU A 24 -8.77 7.33 -21.20
C LEU A 24 -8.83 7.66 -19.70
N LYS A 25 -9.73 8.53 -19.26
CA LYS A 25 -9.70 9.09 -17.90
C LYS A 25 -9.77 8.00 -16.82
N GLU A 26 -10.72 7.08 -16.92
CA GLU A 26 -10.89 6.04 -15.91
C GLU A 26 -9.77 4.99 -15.98
N LEU A 27 -9.34 4.60 -17.18
CA LEU A 27 -8.19 3.70 -17.36
C LEU A 27 -6.92 4.28 -16.72
N LEU A 28 -6.61 5.54 -17.00
CA LEU A 28 -5.45 6.22 -16.42
C LEU A 28 -5.57 6.34 -14.90
N LYS A 29 -6.75 6.66 -14.39
CA LYS A 29 -7.00 6.77 -12.95
C LYS A 29 -6.76 5.44 -12.23
N GLU A 30 -7.21 4.31 -12.79
CA GLU A 30 -6.93 2.98 -12.25
C GLU A 30 -5.43 2.71 -12.19
N GLN A 31 -4.72 2.94 -13.30
CA GLN A 31 -3.27 2.72 -13.36
C GLN A 31 -2.52 3.63 -12.39
N ILE A 32 -2.91 4.90 -12.28
CA ILE A 32 -2.29 5.85 -11.33
C ILE A 32 -2.52 5.40 -9.89
N LEU A 33 -3.73 4.96 -9.54
CA LEU A 33 -4.04 4.50 -8.19
C LEU A 33 -3.24 3.25 -7.82
N LEU A 34 -3.09 2.30 -8.74
CA LEU A 34 -2.29 1.10 -8.54
C LEU A 34 -0.79 1.39 -8.38
N ASN A 35 -0.29 2.43 -9.05
CA ASN A 35 1.12 2.82 -9.02
C ASN A 35 1.44 3.85 -7.93
N ILE A 36 0.44 4.33 -7.18
CA ILE A 36 0.68 5.28 -6.10
C ILE A 36 1.39 4.58 -4.95
N SER A 37 2.48 5.18 -4.46
CA SER A 37 3.18 4.64 -3.29
C SER A 37 2.23 4.61 -2.09
N MET A 38 2.08 3.43 -1.47
CA MET A 38 1.28 3.28 -0.24
C MET A 38 1.77 4.18 0.91
N LYS A 39 3.04 4.59 0.86
CA LYS A 39 3.67 5.47 1.86
C LYS A 39 4.47 6.56 1.13
N PRO A 40 3.83 7.69 0.77
CA PRO A 40 4.55 8.80 0.18
C PRO A 40 5.55 9.35 1.20
N LEU A 41 6.83 9.35 0.84
CA LEU A 41 7.91 9.93 1.63
C LEU A 41 8.24 11.32 1.06
N CYS A 42 8.56 12.28 1.93
CA CYS A 42 8.99 13.61 1.47
C CYS A 42 10.40 13.60 0.83
N SER A 43 11.20 12.56 1.09
CA SER A 43 12.51 12.31 0.49
C SER A 43 12.91 10.85 0.71
N GLU A 44 13.93 10.37 -0.02
CA GLU A 44 14.46 9.00 0.13
C GLU A 44 14.97 8.70 1.55
N THR A 45 15.45 9.73 2.27
CA THR A 45 15.97 9.61 3.64
C THR A 45 14.96 10.00 4.72
N CYS A 46 13.67 10.14 4.37
CA CYS A 46 12.64 10.57 5.32
C CYS A 46 12.49 9.56 6.47
N LYS A 47 12.70 10.05 7.70
CA LYS A 47 12.54 9.26 8.93
C LYS A 47 11.07 9.08 9.34
N GLY A 48 10.16 9.79 8.69
CA GLY A 48 8.73 9.74 8.94
C GLY A 48 8.31 10.37 10.27
N ILE A 49 7.17 9.91 10.78
CA ILE A 49 6.52 10.42 11.98
C ILE A 49 6.51 9.33 13.06
N CYS A 50 6.67 9.70 14.32
CA CYS A 50 6.52 8.76 15.43
C CYS A 50 5.07 8.20 15.47
N PRO A 51 4.86 6.88 15.37
CA PRO A 51 3.52 6.27 15.37
C PRO A 51 2.81 6.34 16.73
N LYS A 52 3.49 6.82 17.77
CA LYS A 52 2.92 6.98 19.13
C LYS A 52 2.54 8.42 19.44
N CYS A 53 3.38 9.39 19.07
CA CYS A 53 3.18 10.80 19.48
C CYS A 53 3.06 11.78 18.31
N GLY A 54 3.22 11.35 17.06
CA GLY A 54 3.04 12.22 15.90
C GLY A 54 4.18 13.20 15.62
N THR A 55 5.28 13.17 16.39
CA THR A 55 6.43 14.04 16.15
C THR A 55 7.14 13.69 14.84
N ASP A 56 7.51 14.72 14.07
CA ASP A 56 8.36 14.59 12.89
C ASP A 56 9.79 14.16 13.31
N LEU A 57 10.17 12.95 12.90
CA LEU A 57 11.47 12.34 13.22
C LEU A 57 12.62 12.94 12.40
N ASN A 58 12.31 13.73 11.38
CA ASN A 58 13.30 14.50 10.63
C ASN A 58 13.79 15.72 11.41
N VAL A 59 12.95 16.28 12.30
CA VAL A 59 13.28 17.47 13.10
C VAL A 59 13.73 17.10 14.51
N ASN A 60 13.03 16.19 15.19
CA ASN A 60 13.29 15.86 16.59
C ASN A 60 13.24 14.35 16.84
N LYS A 61 13.98 13.88 17.86
CA LYS A 61 13.82 12.52 18.38
C LYS A 61 12.69 12.47 19.40
N CYS A 62 11.83 11.46 19.32
CA CYS A 62 10.84 11.17 20.36
C CYS A 62 11.44 10.25 21.45
N LYS A 63 10.82 10.22 22.64
CA LYS A 63 11.16 9.28 23.73
C LYS A 63 10.19 8.07 23.80
N CYS A 64 9.34 7.88 22.79
CA CYS A 64 8.37 6.78 22.78
C CYS A 64 9.09 5.43 22.67
N SER A 65 8.72 4.47 23.51
CA SER A 65 9.15 3.08 23.34
C SER A 65 8.41 2.47 22.15
N LEU A 66 9.17 1.97 21.17
CA LEU A 66 8.65 1.22 20.02
C LEU A 66 8.67 -0.30 20.27
N ASP A 67 9.26 -0.76 21.38
CA ASP A 67 9.40 -2.17 21.73
C ASP A 67 8.15 -2.76 22.39
N ARG A 68 6.97 -2.49 21.81
CA ARG A 68 5.77 -3.28 22.13
C ARG A 68 5.59 -4.34 21.04
N THR A 69 5.95 -5.58 21.37
CA THR A 69 5.48 -6.74 20.63
C THR A 69 3.99 -6.88 20.91
N ASP A 70 3.16 -6.87 19.87
CA ASP A 70 1.74 -7.18 19.99
C ASP A 70 1.61 -8.61 20.54
N SER A 71 0.86 -8.80 21.63
CA SER A 71 0.73 -10.12 22.27
C SER A 71 0.13 -11.17 21.33
N ARG A 72 -0.69 -10.76 20.37
CA ARG A 72 -1.26 -11.66 19.35
C ARG A 72 -0.20 -12.21 18.39
N LEU A 73 0.95 -11.54 18.30
CA LEU A 73 2.05 -11.89 17.41
C LEU A 73 3.22 -12.56 18.16
N GLU A 74 3.04 -12.95 19.42
CA GLU A 74 4.11 -13.51 20.24
C GLU A 74 4.70 -14.80 19.66
N GLY A 75 3.88 -15.66 19.04
CA GLY A 75 4.32 -16.87 18.35
C GLY A 75 5.19 -16.63 17.12
N LEU A 76 5.28 -15.39 16.63
CA LEU A 76 6.09 -15.02 15.45
C LEU A 76 7.45 -14.40 15.84
N LYS A 77 7.82 -14.40 17.12
CA LYS A 77 9.10 -13.86 17.60
C LYS A 77 10.30 -14.45 16.84
N GLU A 78 10.31 -15.77 16.64
CA GLU A 78 11.41 -16.45 15.93
C GLU A 78 11.50 -16.02 14.46
N VAL A 79 10.36 -15.91 13.77
CA VAL A 79 10.29 -15.45 12.37
C VAL A 79 10.80 -14.01 12.25
N LYS A 80 10.43 -13.14 13.18
CA LYS A 80 10.91 -11.75 13.22
C LYS A 80 12.43 -11.67 13.36
N GLU A 81 13.04 -12.54 14.16
CA GLU A 81 14.49 -12.58 14.34
C GLU A 81 15.22 -13.16 13.12
N LEU A 82 14.59 -14.02 12.33
CA LEU A 82 15.15 -14.47 11.05
C LEU A 82 15.15 -13.34 10.02
N LEU A 83 14.04 -12.64 9.85
CA LEU A 83 13.89 -11.54 8.88
C LEU A 83 14.81 -10.33 9.16
N ARG A 84 15.30 -10.15 10.38
CA ARG A 84 16.23 -9.07 10.75
C ARG A 84 17.68 -9.33 10.32
N ARG A 85 18.00 -10.56 9.91
CA ARG A 85 19.36 -11.01 9.59
C ARG A 85 19.63 -11.02 8.08
N GLU A 86 18.61 -10.81 7.27
CA GLU A 86 18.67 -10.57 5.83
C GLU A 86 18.65 -9.06 5.54
#